data_AF-A0A1S7UJS7-F1
#
_entry.id   AF-A0A1S7UJS7-F1
#
_cell.length_a   1.000
_cell.length_b   1.000
_cell.length_c   1.000
_cell.angle_alpha   90.00
_cell.angle_beta   90.00
_cell.angle_gamma   90.00
#
_symmetry.space_group_name_H-M   'P 1'
#
loop_
_entity.id
_entity.type
_entity.pdbx_description
1 polymer ?
#
loop_
_entity_poly.entity_id
_entity_poly.type
_entity_poly.pdbx_seq_one_letter_code
_entity_poly.pdbx_strand_id
1 'polypeptide(L)'
;MFNRISSQRLASMLAKLPIALATARTLLSTGSLAYAITIKQGDDDIGELALPDVRHLVSVCAGLVVIDLSGHIRLAHETIGDYIAKTGLE
;
A
#
# COMPACT_ATOMS: atom_id res chain seq x y z
N MET A 1 -2.49 22.08 -4.15
CA MET A 1 -3.90 22.21 -3.73
C MET A 1 -4.56 20.86 -3.95
N PHE A 2 -4.83 20.09 -2.89
CA PHE A 2 -5.45 18.76 -3.01
C PHE A 2 -6.94 18.95 -3.30
N ASN A 3 -7.40 18.55 -4.49
CA ASN A 3 -8.83 18.54 -4.79
C ASN A 3 -9.52 17.41 -3.99
N ARG A 4 -10.78 17.57 -3.58
CA ARG A 4 -11.50 16.60 -2.72
C ARG A 4 -11.43 15.16 -3.24
N ILE A 5 -11.51 14.98 -4.56
CA ILE A 5 -11.46 13.68 -5.24
C ILE A 5 -10.07 13.03 -5.10
N SER A 6 -9.00 13.81 -5.25
CA SER A 6 -7.61 13.35 -5.10
C SER A 6 -7.32 12.90 -3.67
N SER A 7 -7.85 13.63 -2.68
CA SER A 7 -7.68 13.32 -1.26
C SER A 7 -8.39 12.04 -0.85
N GLN A 8 -9.59 11.78 -1.38
CA GLN A 8 -10.33 10.53 -1.14
C GLN A 8 -9.60 9.32 -1.72
N ARG A 9 -9.05 9.46 -2.93
CA ARG A 9 -8.30 8.38 -3.58
C ARG A 9 -7.02 8.02 -2.83
N LEU A 10 -6.27 9.04 -2.39
CA LEU A 10 -5.06 8.84 -1.56
C LEU A 10 -5.38 8.17 -0.23
N ALA A 11 -6.45 8.60 0.46
CA ALA A 11 -6.86 7.98 1.72
C ALA A 11 -7.17 6.49 1.57
N SER A 12 -7.87 6.11 0.49
CA SER A 12 -8.13 4.70 0.19
C SER A 12 -6.85 3.91 -0.10
N MET A 13 -5.91 4.48 -0.86
CA MET A 13 -4.62 3.84 -1.14
C MET A 13 -3.76 3.67 0.12
N LEU A 14 -3.76 4.66 1.02
CA LEU A 14 -3.05 4.59 2.30
C LEU A 14 -3.60 3.49 3.21
N ALA A 15 -4.92 3.29 3.24
CA ALA A 15 -5.54 2.21 4.01
C ALA A 15 -5.20 0.82 3.46
N LYS A 16 -5.13 0.67 2.12
CA LYS A 16 -4.79 -0.60 1.46
C LYS A 16 -3.34 -1.00 1.63
N LEU A 17 -2.42 -0.05 1.75
CA LEU A 17 -0.99 -0.29 1.80
C LEU A 17 -0.56 -1.27 2.92
N PRO A 18 -0.88 -1.02 4.21
CA PRO A 18 -0.49 -1.93 5.29
C PRO A 18 -1.19 -3.30 5.18
N ILE A 19 -2.43 -3.34 4.66
CA ILE A 19 -3.18 -4.59 4.44
C ILE A 19 -2.48 -5.43 3.37
N ALA A 20 -2.16 -4.83 2.23
CA ALA A 20 -1.47 -5.50 1.13
C ALA A 20 -0.12 -6.07 1.60
N LEU A 21 0.62 -5.34 2.45
CA LEU A 21 1.86 -5.84 3.04
C LEU A 21 1.66 -6.99 4.03
N ALA A 22 0.63 -6.91 4.89
CA ALA A 22 0.35 -7.94 5.88
C ALA A 22 -0.15 -9.25 5.24
N THR A 23 -0.90 -9.16 4.14
CA THR A 23 -1.45 -10.32 3.42
C THR A 23 -0.51 -10.85 2.33
N ALA A 24 0.56 -10.11 1.99
CA ALA A 24 1.50 -10.54 0.97
C ALA A 24 2.22 -11.84 1.37
N ARG A 25 2.23 -12.81 0.45
CA ARG A 25 2.97 -14.07 0.63
C ARG A 25 4.48 -13.93 0.39
N THR A 26 4.90 -12.80 -0.20
CA THR A 26 6.29 -12.51 -0.55
C THR A 26 6.59 -11.04 -0.28
N LEU A 27 7.87 -10.68 -0.19
CA LEU A 27 8.29 -9.27 -0.15
C LEU A 27 7.81 -8.54 -1.40
N LEU A 28 7.26 -7.34 -1.22
CA LEU A 28 6.76 -6.52 -2.31
C LEU A 28 7.80 -5.46 -2.67
N SER A 29 8.15 -5.37 -3.95
CA SER A 29 8.85 -4.20 -4.50
C SER A 29 7.88 -3.01 -4.57
N THR A 30 8.42 -1.80 -4.67
CA THR A 30 7.64 -0.57 -4.92
C THR A 30 6.70 -0.72 -6.12
N GLY A 31 7.15 -1.34 -7.21
CA GLY A 31 6.33 -1.58 -8.40
C GLY A 31 5.18 -2.57 -8.15
N SER A 32 5.48 -3.70 -7.53
CA SER A 32 4.47 -4.72 -7.20
C SER A 32 3.42 -4.19 -6.23
N LEU A 33 3.83 -3.38 -5.26
CA LEU A 33 2.90 -2.73 -4.33
C LEU A 33 2.01 -1.72 -5.04
N ALA A 34 2.56 -0.91 -5.95
CA ALA A 34 1.80 0.06 -6.73
C ALA A 34 0.66 -0.61 -7.52
N TYR A 35 0.96 -1.78 -8.09
CA TYR A 35 -0.03 -2.59 -8.78
C TYR A 35 -1.08 -3.11 -7.81
N ALA A 36 -0.66 -3.76 -6.71
CA ALA A 36 -1.55 -4.36 -5.72
C ALA A 36 -2.57 -3.39 -5.11
N ILE A 37 -2.19 -2.13 -4.86
CA ILE A 37 -3.10 -1.11 -4.28
C ILE A 37 -4.04 -0.48 -5.32
N THR A 38 -3.66 -0.51 -6.60
CA THR A 38 -4.45 0.06 -7.69
C THR A 38 -5.57 -0.87 -8.12
N ILE A 39 -5.38 -2.19 -8.01
CA ILE A 39 -6.41 -3.18 -8.36
C ILE A 39 -7.67 -2.95 -7.50
N LYS A 40 -8.82 -2.95 -8.16
CA LYS A 40 -10.14 -3.07 -7.54
C LYS A 40 -10.80 -4.37 -8.03
N GLN A 41 -11.71 -4.93 -7.25
CA GLN A 41 -12.51 -6.05 -7.74
C GLN A 41 -13.31 -5.58 -8.97
N GLY A 42 -13.17 -6.28 -10.10
CA GLY A 42 -13.81 -5.95 -11.37
C GLY A 42 -13.01 -5.02 -12.29
N ASP A 43 -11.73 -4.81 -12.03
CA ASP A 43 -10.83 -4.06 -12.91
C ASP A 43 -10.24 -5.00 -13.97
N ASP A 44 -10.53 -4.77 -15.26
CA ASP A 44 -10.04 -5.58 -16.39
C ASP A 44 -8.68 -5.09 -16.92
N ASP A 45 -8.29 -3.84 -16.66
CA ASP A 45 -7.02 -3.26 -17.10
C ASP A 45 -6.55 -2.11 -16.20
N ILE A 46 -5.31 -2.20 -15.72
CA ILE A 46 -4.69 -1.18 -14.88
C ILE A 46 -3.81 -0.29 -15.75
N GLY A 47 -4.34 0.84 -16.18
CA GLY A 47 -3.56 1.83 -16.93
C GLY A 47 -2.35 2.33 -16.12
N GLU A 48 -1.16 2.36 -16.73
CA GLU A 48 0.11 2.75 -16.07
C GLU A 48 0.05 4.16 -15.42
N LEU A 49 -0.78 5.05 -15.95
CA LEU A 49 -1.04 6.39 -15.40
C LEU A 49 -1.84 6.39 -14.08
N ALA A 50 -2.46 5.27 -13.71
CA ALA A 50 -3.21 5.12 -12.47
C ALA A 50 -2.32 4.72 -11.28
N LEU A 51 -1.10 4.26 -11.55
CA LEU A 51 -0.17 3.80 -10.53
C LEU A 51 0.30 4.98 -9.66
N PRO A 52 0.14 4.91 -8.33
CA PRO A 52 0.60 5.97 -7.44
C PRO A 52 2.11 5.91 -7.22
N ASP A 53 2.74 7.05 -6.89
CA ASP A 53 4.12 7.03 -6.39
C ASP A 53 4.13 6.43 -4.98
N VAL A 54 4.53 5.16 -4.91
CA VAL A 54 4.58 4.39 -3.66
C VAL A 54 5.54 5.02 -2.65
N ARG A 55 6.59 5.71 -3.08
CA ARG A 55 7.51 6.38 -2.13
C ARG A 55 6.81 7.52 -1.41
N HIS A 56 5.90 8.22 -2.08
CA HIS A 56 5.06 9.23 -1.46
C HIS A 56 4.10 8.62 -0.45
N LEU A 57 3.45 7.50 -0.79
CA LEU A 57 2.57 6.77 0.13
C LEU A 57 3.32 6.24 1.36
N VAL A 58 4.50 5.64 1.15
CA VAL A 58 5.38 5.18 2.24
C VAL A 58 5.81 6.34 3.13
N SER A 59 6.12 7.52 2.56
CA SER A 59 6.47 8.70 3.34
C SER A 59 5.33 9.17 4.25
N VAL A 60 4.08 8.99 3.84
CA VAL A 60 2.90 9.32 4.68
C VAL A 60 2.70 8.25 5.76
N CYS A 61 2.98 6.99 5.45
CA CYS A 61 2.94 5.86 6.39
C CYS A 61 4.28 5.65 7.13
N ALA A 62 5.15 6.66 7.19
CA ALA A 62 6.45 6.55 7.84
C ALA A 62 6.27 6.16 9.32
N GLY A 63 6.87 5.05 9.73
CA GLY A 63 6.71 4.46 11.07
C GLY A 63 5.74 3.26 11.13
N LEU A 64 4.89 3.06 10.10
CA LEU A 64 4.14 1.81 9.92
C LEU A 64 4.79 0.90 8.89
N VAL A 65 5.47 1.47 7.90
CA VAL A 65 6.17 0.74 6.84
C VAL A 65 7.58 1.29 6.62
N VAL A 66 8.46 0.43 6.12
CA VAL A 66 9.88 0.72 5.84
C VAL A 66 10.26 0.15 4.48
N ILE A 67 11.11 0.87 3.74
CA ILE A 67 11.75 0.36 2.53
C ILE A 67 13.13 -0.17 2.94
N ASP A 68 13.35 -1.45 2.67
CA ASP A 68 14.64 -2.11 2.86
C ASP A 68 15.69 -1.61 1.85
N LEU A 69 16.97 -1.81 2.16
CA LEU A 69 18.09 -1.49 1.26
C LEU A 69 17.97 -2.21 -0.10
N SER A 70 17.32 -3.37 -0.12
CA SER A 70 17.05 -4.14 -1.33
C SER A 70 15.91 -3.57 -2.19
N GLY A 71 15.28 -2.47 -1.77
CA GLY A 71 14.15 -1.84 -2.48
C GLY A 71 12.79 -2.48 -2.23
N HIS A 72 12.69 -3.37 -1.24
CA HIS A 72 11.44 -4.03 -0.85
C HIS A 72 10.75 -3.29 0.30
N ILE A 73 9.43 -3.33 0.32
CA ILE A 73 8.60 -2.64 1.33
C ILE A 73 8.14 -3.66 2.36
N ARG A 74 8.29 -3.33 3.64
CA ARG A 74 7.94 -4.19 4.78
C ARG A 74 7.22 -3.39 5.85
N LEU A 75 6.47 -4.08 6.71
CA LEU A 75 5.92 -3.47 7.91
C LEU A 75 7.07 -3.10 8.85
N ALA A 76 6.94 -1.96 9.52
CA ALA A 76 7.97 -1.45 10.43
C ALA A 76 8.12 -2.34 11.68
N HIS A 77 7.05 -3.01 12.09
CA HIS A 77 7.05 -3.90 13.24
C HIS A 77 6.11 -5.10 13.02
N GLU A 78 6.47 -6.27 13.56
CA GLU A 78 5.69 -7.50 13.42
C GLU A 78 4.29 -7.42 14.05
N THR A 79 4.15 -6.64 15.12
CA THR A 79 2.86 -6.41 15.80
C THR A 79 1.82 -5.73 14.92
N ILE A 80 2.24 -4.97 13.91
CA ILE A 80 1.32 -4.36 12.94
C ILE A 80 0.70 -5.45 12.07
N GLY A 81 1.51 -6.42 11.63
CA GLY A 81 1.04 -7.55 10.83
C GLY A 81 0.10 -8.44 11.63
N ASP A 82 0.48 -8.75 12.88
CA ASP A 82 -0.35 -9.52 13.81
C ASP A 82 -1.68 -8.82 14.12
N TYR A 83 -1.65 -7.49 14.34
CA TYR A 83 -2.87 -6.71 14.54
C TYR A 83 -3.79 -6.78 13.32
N ILE A 84 -3.26 -6.61 12.11
CA ILE A 84 -4.07 -6.69 10.87
C ILE A 84 -4.64 -8.09 10.67
N ALA A 85 -3.83 -9.13 10.91
CA ALA A 85 -4.26 -10.52 10.82
C ALA A 85 -5.37 -10.87 11.82
N LYS A 86 -5.31 -10.31 13.03
CA LYS A 86 -6.34 -10.51 14.07
C LYS A 86 -7.59 -9.68 13.86
N THR A 87 -7.44 -8.45 13.35
CA THR A 87 -8.56 -7.51 13.25
C THR A 87 -9.41 -7.75 12.01
N GLY A 88 -8.87 -8.44 11.00
CA GLY A 88 -9.62 -8.74 9.76
C GLY A 88 -10.15 -7.45 9.15
N LEU A 89 -9.26 -6.56 8.72
CA LEU A 89 -9.68 -5.34 8.02
C LEU A 89 -10.16 -5.74 6.60
N GLU A 90 -11.43 -6.11 6.49
CA GLU A 90 -12.16 -6.30 5.23
C GLU A 90 -12.65 -4.96 4.63
#